data_AF-A0A443NGP8-F1
#
_entry.id   AF-A0A443NGP8-F1
#
_cell.length_a   1.000
_cell.length_b   1.000
_cell.length_c   1.000
_cell.angle_alpha   90.00
_cell.angle_beta   90.00
_cell.angle_gamma   90.00
#
_symmetry.space_group_name_H-M   'P 1'
#
loop_
_entity.id
_entity.type
_entity.pdbx_description
1 polymer ?
#
loop_
_entity_poly.entity_id
_entity_poly.type
_entity_poly.pdbx_seq_one_letter_code
_entity_poly.pdbx_strand_id
1 'polypeptide(L)'
;MNDEIKRCRFVYVFYRCSPFPHLIIIFHNTMAHDSKPPRKIIAGADSFGCSLKDALVAHLRSLNIDVEDIGTDKYYSVGQEIGRRVSSSPSDTRGLLACGTGVGVSIFANKFPGVYASTCESVEEALNTRSINDCNVLAVGGMKTPPEEGIKILDAWLNTNFKSPCPASDNKPWPDEISDFFEKSLPEMARIPEDRFLGCPVCSLAEGREFEPVKIMPGGSMKIVRESPTSAIVRFKAGSVEPAHHHTFGHDLIVLKGKKKVWNLSRKESYHLKEGDFLFTPAGDVHRVKYFEDTEFFIRWDGQWDIFLDEDLDAAAAAIEKEKESA
;
A
#
# COMPACT_ATOMS: atom_id res chain seq x y z
N MET A 1 -12.88 9.56 -35.48
CA MET A 1 -12.04 10.18 -36.52
C MET A 1 -12.27 11.68 -36.45
N ASN A 2 -11.24 12.41 -35.98
CA ASN A 2 -11.03 13.86 -35.86
C ASN A 2 -12.03 14.65 -34.98
N ASP A 3 -11.64 15.14 -33.79
CA ASP A 3 -10.71 16.25 -33.48
C ASP A 3 -11.08 17.60 -34.11
N GLU A 4 -11.63 18.51 -33.31
CA GLU A 4 -11.53 19.96 -33.53
C GLU A 4 -11.52 20.76 -32.20
N ILE A 5 -10.29 20.93 -31.70
CA ILE A 5 -9.69 22.13 -31.11
C ILE A 5 -10.65 23.28 -30.73
N LYS A 6 -10.90 23.45 -29.43
CA LYS A 6 -11.43 24.71 -28.86
C LYS A 6 -10.27 25.69 -28.61
N ARG A 7 -10.22 26.76 -29.41
CA ARG A 7 -9.30 27.91 -29.24
C ARG A 7 -9.76 28.83 -28.09
N CYS A 8 -8.89 29.06 -27.10
CA CYS A 8 -9.03 30.14 -26.13
C CYS A 8 -8.78 31.51 -26.80
N ARG A 9 -9.68 32.47 -26.61
CA ARG A 9 -9.50 33.89 -26.99
C ARG A 9 -9.01 34.68 -25.78
N PHE A 10 -7.82 35.26 -25.89
CA PHE A 10 -7.35 36.33 -25.01
C PHE A 10 -8.09 37.63 -25.36
N VAL A 11 -8.59 38.35 -24.35
CA VAL A 11 -9.14 39.70 -24.48
C VAL A 11 -8.14 40.69 -23.88
N TYR A 12 -7.57 41.54 -24.73
CA TYR A 12 -6.79 42.71 -24.31
C TYR A 12 -7.75 43.90 -24.14
N VAL A 13 -7.71 44.56 -22.97
CA VAL A 13 -8.43 45.82 -22.72
C VAL A 13 -7.43 46.98 -22.78
N PHE A 14 -7.65 47.92 -23.70
CA PHE A 14 -6.93 49.18 -23.80
C PHE A 14 -7.60 50.27 -22.92
N TYR A 15 -6.80 50.98 -22.11
CA TYR A 15 -7.24 52.17 -21.35
C TYR A 15 -7.03 53.45 -22.18
N ARG A 16 -7.97 54.41 -22.07
CA ARG A 16 -7.85 55.81 -22.57
C ARG A 16 -8.01 56.80 -21.42
N CYS A 17 -7.13 57.81 -21.40
CA CYS A 17 -6.98 58.90 -20.42
C CYS A 17 -8.11 59.96 -20.36
N SER A 18 -8.26 60.59 -19.18
CA SER A 18 -8.59 62.02 -19.01
C SER A 18 -8.21 62.55 -17.60
N PRO A 19 -8.07 63.88 -17.36
CA PRO A 19 -6.96 64.42 -16.57
C PRO A 19 -7.32 65.23 -15.29
N PHE A 20 -6.38 65.24 -14.32
CA PHE A 20 -6.15 66.18 -13.18
C PHE A 20 -7.00 66.06 -11.88
N PRO A 21 -6.52 66.53 -10.69
CA PRO A 21 -5.66 65.73 -9.80
C PRO A 21 -6.01 65.89 -8.30
N HIS A 22 -6.36 64.84 -7.55
CA HIS A 22 -6.32 64.90 -6.08
C HIS A 22 -5.64 63.68 -5.47
N LEU A 23 -4.55 63.99 -4.77
CA LEU A 23 -3.72 63.16 -3.93
C LEU A 23 -4.46 62.87 -2.62
N ILE A 24 -4.82 61.61 -2.37
CA ILE A 24 -4.92 61.06 -1.01
C ILE A 24 -4.23 59.70 -1.04
N ILE A 25 -3.00 59.68 -0.52
CA ILE A 25 -2.27 58.47 -0.21
C ILE A 25 -2.81 57.97 1.13
N ILE A 26 -3.53 56.85 1.12
CA ILE A 26 -3.69 56.02 2.31
C ILE A 26 -3.05 54.68 1.95
N PHE A 27 -1.84 54.47 2.47
CA PHE A 27 -1.23 53.15 2.51
C PHE A 27 -2.08 52.28 3.44
N HIS A 28 -2.86 51.35 2.89
CA HIS A 28 -3.13 50.10 3.59
C HIS A 28 -2.25 49.05 2.95
N ASN A 29 -1.07 48.92 3.55
CA ASN A 29 -0.23 47.76 3.39
C ASN A 29 -0.98 46.62 4.09
N THR A 30 -1.47 45.64 3.35
CA THR A 30 -1.81 44.35 3.94
C THR A 30 -1.42 43.28 2.94
N MET A 31 -0.49 42.45 3.41
CA MET A 31 0.26 41.47 2.67
C MET A 31 -0.67 40.56 1.87
N ALA A 32 -0.22 40.18 0.67
CA ALA A 32 -0.79 39.06 -0.06
C ALA A 32 -0.72 37.82 0.85
N HIS A 33 -1.86 37.44 1.42
CA HIS A 33 -2.01 36.14 2.06
C HIS A 33 -2.13 35.14 0.92
N ASP A 34 -1.03 34.46 0.63
CA ASP A 34 -1.00 33.29 -0.24
C ASP A 34 -1.70 32.15 0.53
N SER A 35 -3.03 32.20 0.59
CA SER A 35 -3.82 31.29 1.41
C SER A 35 -3.89 29.93 0.73
N LYS A 36 -2.96 29.03 1.08
CA LYS A 36 -3.23 27.58 1.02
C LYS A 36 -4.62 27.35 1.64
N PRO A 37 -5.48 26.49 1.04
CA PRO A 37 -6.79 26.19 1.62
C PRO A 37 -6.61 25.72 3.07
N PRO A 38 -7.54 26.05 3.98
CA PRO A 38 -7.42 25.62 5.37
C PRO A 38 -7.35 24.09 5.41
N ARG A 39 -6.27 23.56 5.97
CA ARG A 39 -6.10 22.12 6.13
C ARG A 39 -7.21 21.61 7.03
N LYS A 40 -7.85 20.52 6.63
CA LYS A 40 -8.84 19.84 7.45
C LYS A 40 -8.16 19.27 8.70
N ILE A 41 -8.80 19.41 9.86
CA ILE A 41 -8.33 18.80 11.10
C ILE A 41 -9.28 17.66 11.50
N ILE A 42 -8.72 16.50 11.80
CA ILE A 42 -9.47 15.38 12.37
C ILE A 42 -9.17 15.32 13.85
N ALA A 43 -10.21 15.43 14.68
CA ALA A 43 -10.11 15.47 16.13
C ALA A 43 -10.70 14.21 16.77
N GLY A 44 -10.04 13.69 17.81
CA GLY A 44 -10.53 12.53 18.55
C GLY A 44 -9.89 12.42 19.94
N ALA A 45 -10.55 11.71 20.85
CA ALA A 45 -10.04 11.54 22.21
C ALA A 45 -10.37 10.20 22.85
N ASP A 46 -9.68 9.87 23.94
CA ASP A 46 -10.21 8.92 24.92
C ASP A 46 -11.09 9.63 25.97
N SER A 47 -11.65 8.84 26.89
CA SER A 47 -12.54 9.36 27.94
C SER A 47 -11.86 10.36 28.88
N PHE A 48 -10.54 10.35 29.02
CA PHE A 48 -9.80 11.28 29.86
C PHE A 48 -9.45 12.58 29.13
N GLY A 49 -9.42 12.57 27.79
CA GLY A 49 -9.14 13.73 26.96
C GLY A 49 -10.37 14.43 26.36
N CYS A 50 -11.57 13.84 26.48
CA CYS A 50 -12.77 14.29 25.75
C CYS A 50 -13.12 15.77 26.00
N SER A 51 -13.15 16.20 27.27
CA SER A 51 -13.49 17.58 27.61
C SER A 51 -12.50 18.60 27.05
N LEU A 52 -11.20 18.25 27.01
CA LEU A 52 -10.19 19.12 26.42
C LEU A 52 -10.35 19.16 24.89
N LYS A 53 -10.52 18.00 24.24
CA LYS A 53 -10.81 17.93 22.80
C LYS A 53 -12.01 18.80 22.43
N ASP A 54 -13.12 18.71 23.17
CA ASP A 54 -14.34 19.47 22.87
C ASP A 54 -14.09 20.98 22.89
N ALA A 55 -13.34 21.48 23.88
CA ALA A 55 -12.95 22.89 23.95
C ALA A 55 -12.07 23.31 22.76
N LEU A 56 -11.11 22.48 22.37
CA LEU A 56 -10.22 22.75 21.23
C LEU A 56 -10.97 22.69 19.89
N VAL A 57 -11.89 21.74 19.73
CA VAL A 57 -12.75 21.64 18.54
C VAL A 57 -13.65 22.85 18.43
N ALA A 58 -14.23 23.32 19.54
CA ALA A 58 -15.03 24.54 19.55
C ALA A 58 -14.19 25.76 19.13
N HIS A 59 -12.97 25.88 19.64
CA HIS A 59 -12.02 26.95 19.27
C HIS A 59 -11.68 26.89 17.77
N LEU A 60 -11.29 25.73 17.24
CA LEU A 60 -11.01 25.55 15.81
C LEU A 60 -12.18 25.96 14.92
N ARG A 61 -13.40 25.54 15.30
CA ARG A 61 -14.61 25.91 14.56
C ARG A 61 -14.88 27.42 14.61
N SER A 62 -14.57 28.08 15.72
CA SER A 62 -14.68 29.55 15.83
C SER A 62 -13.71 30.29 14.90
N LEU A 63 -12.61 29.64 14.50
CA LEU A 63 -11.64 30.13 13.52
C LEU A 63 -12.00 29.75 12.07
N ASN A 64 -13.20 29.21 11.83
CA ASN A 64 -13.65 28.68 10.52
C ASN A 64 -12.74 27.59 9.93
N ILE A 65 -12.06 26.81 10.77
CA ILE A 65 -11.30 25.65 10.33
C ILE A 65 -12.25 24.46 10.16
N ASP A 66 -12.11 23.70 9.06
CA ASP A 66 -12.87 22.45 8.85
C ASP A 66 -12.37 21.38 9.83
N VAL A 67 -13.24 20.99 10.77
CA VAL A 67 -12.93 20.00 11.80
C VAL A 67 -13.92 18.84 11.75
N GLU A 68 -13.38 17.66 11.46
CA GLU A 68 -14.09 16.40 11.62
C GLU A 68 -13.78 15.80 12.99
N ASP A 69 -14.80 15.74 13.85
CA ASP A 69 -14.69 15.17 15.19
C ASP A 69 -15.17 13.71 15.15
N ILE A 70 -14.24 12.77 15.27
CA ILE A 70 -14.55 11.33 15.27
C ILE A 70 -14.98 10.82 16.66
N GLY A 71 -15.10 11.72 17.64
CA GLY A 71 -15.65 11.45 18.95
C GLY A 71 -14.65 10.85 19.93
N THR A 72 -15.17 9.99 20.82
CA THR A 72 -14.44 9.42 21.94
C THR A 72 -14.45 7.90 21.87
N ASP A 73 -13.28 7.27 21.90
CA ASP A 73 -13.09 5.82 21.93
C ASP A 73 -11.76 5.47 22.63
N LYS A 74 -11.35 4.22 22.64
CA LYS A 74 -10.09 3.76 23.22
C LYS A 74 -8.92 4.51 22.57
N TYR A 75 -7.95 4.94 23.38
CA TYR A 75 -6.81 5.76 22.94
C TYR A 75 -6.07 5.17 21.72
N TYR A 76 -5.94 3.85 21.65
CA TYR A 76 -5.31 3.17 20.51
C TYR A 76 -6.18 3.19 19.24
N SER A 77 -7.50 3.05 19.35
CA SER A 77 -8.42 3.09 18.21
C SER A 77 -8.45 4.48 17.59
N VAL A 78 -8.54 5.51 18.43
CA VAL A 78 -8.57 6.92 17.97
C VAL A 78 -7.23 7.32 17.37
N GLY A 79 -6.11 6.98 18.04
CA GLY A 79 -4.77 7.21 17.52
C GLY A 79 -4.55 6.51 16.17
N GLN A 80 -5.03 5.27 16.04
CA GLN A 80 -4.97 4.50 14.79
C GLN A 80 -5.73 5.19 13.66
N GLU A 81 -6.97 5.61 13.90
CA GLU A 81 -7.81 6.19 12.87
C GLU A 81 -7.28 7.56 12.39
N ILE A 82 -6.88 8.44 13.31
CA ILE A 82 -6.29 9.73 12.94
C ILE A 82 -4.94 9.53 12.23
N GLY A 83 -4.09 8.64 12.74
CA GLY A 83 -2.82 8.31 12.08
C GLY A 83 -3.02 7.83 10.64
N ARG A 84 -3.95 6.89 10.42
CA ARG A 84 -4.30 6.38 9.09
C ARG A 84 -4.75 7.49 8.13
N ARG A 85 -5.62 8.39 8.59
CA ARG A 85 -6.18 9.44 7.73
C ARG A 85 -5.19 10.56 7.42
N VAL A 86 -4.36 10.95 8.39
CA VAL A 86 -3.26 11.91 8.16
C VAL A 86 -2.23 11.32 7.19
N SER A 87 -1.84 10.06 7.41
CA SER A 87 -0.92 9.33 6.51
C SER A 87 -1.41 9.24 5.06
N SER A 88 -2.73 9.08 4.87
CA SER A 88 -3.34 8.98 3.54
C SER A 88 -3.45 10.32 2.80
N SER A 89 -3.34 11.46 3.50
CA SER A 89 -3.50 12.80 2.92
C SER A 89 -2.67 13.86 3.65
N PRO A 90 -1.33 13.71 3.71
CA PRO A 90 -0.47 14.48 4.60
C PRO A 90 -0.37 15.98 4.25
N SER A 91 -0.70 16.35 3.01
CA SER A 91 -0.72 17.76 2.57
C SER A 91 -2.00 18.50 2.96
N ASP A 92 -3.11 17.76 3.10
CA ASP A 92 -4.46 18.31 3.21
C ASP A 92 -5.09 18.12 4.60
N THR A 93 -4.58 17.15 5.36
CA THR A 93 -5.15 16.73 6.65
C THR A 93 -4.12 16.85 7.78
N ARG A 94 -4.54 17.37 8.92
CA ARG A 94 -3.81 17.31 10.19
C ARG A 94 -4.65 16.64 11.28
N GLY A 95 -4.01 16.20 12.36
CA GLY A 95 -4.68 15.54 13.48
C GLY A 95 -4.66 16.36 14.78
N LEU A 96 -5.72 16.24 15.56
CA LEU A 96 -5.81 16.66 16.96
C LEU A 96 -6.23 15.47 17.82
N LEU A 97 -5.40 15.11 18.79
CA LEU A 97 -5.63 13.99 19.70
C LEU A 97 -5.64 14.48 21.14
N ALA A 98 -6.54 13.94 21.96
CA ALA A 98 -6.49 14.15 23.40
C ALA A 98 -6.64 12.83 24.16
N CYS A 99 -5.81 12.62 25.18
CA CYS A 99 -6.08 11.58 26.18
C CYS A 99 -5.66 12.07 27.56
N GLY A 100 -5.57 11.19 28.57
CA GLY A 100 -5.15 11.60 29.92
C GLY A 100 -3.82 12.36 29.92
N THR A 101 -2.79 11.82 29.25
CA THR A 101 -1.43 12.41 29.15
C THR A 101 -1.06 12.87 27.75
N GLY A 102 -1.87 12.57 26.73
CA GLY A 102 -1.52 12.76 25.30
C GLY A 102 -0.52 11.75 24.74
N VAL A 103 0.24 11.03 25.58
CA VAL A 103 1.31 10.10 25.15
C VAL A 103 0.76 8.85 24.47
N GLY A 104 -0.30 8.24 25.01
CA GLY A 104 -0.83 6.99 24.46
C GLY A 104 -1.35 7.17 23.03
N VAL A 105 -2.13 8.22 22.79
CA VAL A 105 -2.69 8.52 21.46
C VAL A 105 -1.60 8.88 20.44
N SER A 106 -0.54 9.60 20.84
CA SER A 106 0.56 9.95 19.94
C SER A 106 1.39 8.74 19.52
N ILE A 107 1.65 7.79 20.44
CA ILE A 107 2.34 6.52 20.12
C ILE A 107 1.61 5.74 19.02
N PHE A 108 0.28 5.64 19.10
CA PHE A 108 -0.50 4.88 18.11
C PHE A 108 -0.66 5.62 16.78
N ALA A 109 -0.78 6.96 16.80
CA ALA A 109 -0.80 7.76 15.57
C ALA A 109 0.52 7.64 14.78
N ASN A 110 1.66 7.64 15.46
CA ASN A 110 3.00 7.50 14.87
C ASN A 110 3.27 6.10 14.27
N LYS A 111 2.36 5.13 14.37
CA LYS A 111 2.50 3.83 13.67
C LYS A 111 2.25 3.92 12.17
N PHE A 112 1.74 5.06 11.69
CA PHE A 112 1.40 5.26 10.29
C PHE A 112 2.49 6.07 9.57
N PRO A 113 2.94 5.63 8.38
CA PRO A 113 3.98 6.33 7.63
C PRO A 113 3.64 7.80 7.37
N GLY A 114 4.61 8.69 7.55
CA GLY A 114 4.43 10.13 7.34
C GLY A 114 3.58 10.84 8.40
N VAL A 115 3.23 10.16 9.50
CA VAL A 115 2.63 10.80 10.68
C VAL A 115 3.74 11.19 11.65
N TYR A 116 3.75 12.47 12.02
CA TYR A 116 4.61 13.03 13.04
C TYR A 116 3.70 13.61 14.13
N ALA A 117 3.32 12.75 15.06
CA ALA A 117 2.50 13.09 16.21
C ALA A 117 3.39 13.41 17.42
N SER A 118 3.14 14.56 18.05
CA SER A 118 3.84 14.95 19.27
C SER A 118 2.86 15.30 20.37
N THR A 119 3.22 14.91 21.59
CA THR A 119 2.50 15.31 22.79
C THR A 119 3.06 16.65 23.27
N CYS A 120 2.21 17.66 23.39
CA CYS A 120 2.59 18.98 23.87
C CYS A 120 1.81 19.32 25.15
N GLU A 121 2.56 19.55 26.22
CA GLU A 121 2.08 20.02 27.53
C GLU A 121 2.31 21.54 27.71
N SER A 122 2.99 22.20 26.77
CA SER A 122 3.23 23.66 26.79
C SER A 122 3.25 24.31 25.41
N VAL A 123 3.05 25.63 25.39
CA VAL A 123 3.18 26.46 24.18
C VAL A 123 4.56 26.31 23.54
N GLU A 124 5.61 26.25 24.35
CA GLU A 124 6.98 26.10 23.88
C GLU A 124 7.19 24.78 23.10
N GLU A 125 6.66 23.67 23.63
CA GLU A 125 6.72 22.38 22.93
C GLU A 125 5.95 22.39 21.61
N ALA A 126 4.80 23.07 21.56
CA ALA A 126 4.00 23.23 20.36
C ALA A 126 4.75 24.00 19.26
N LEU A 127 5.45 25.09 19.63
CA LEU A 127 6.32 25.84 18.73
C LEU A 127 7.48 24.98 18.23
N ASN A 128 8.18 24.30 19.15
CA ASN A 128 9.35 23.49 18.83
C ASN A 128 8.99 22.32 17.90
N THR A 129 7.93 21.58 18.18
CA THR A 129 7.57 20.40 17.37
C THR A 129 7.13 20.76 15.95
N ARG A 130 6.46 21.91 15.76
CA ARG A 130 6.12 22.42 14.43
C ARG A 130 7.34 22.88 13.65
N SER A 131 8.24 23.61 14.31
CA SER A 131 9.45 24.12 13.69
C SER A 131 10.42 22.99 13.29
N ILE A 132 10.65 22.03 14.19
CA ILE A 132 11.71 21.03 14.06
C ILE A 132 11.24 19.79 13.31
N ASN A 133 10.02 19.30 13.60
CA ASN A 133 9.55 17.99 13.13
C ASN A 133 8.44 18.07 12.07
N ASP A 134 8.05 19.29 11.66
CA ASP A 134 6.83 19.54 10.88
C ASP A 134 5.62 18.76 11.42
N CYS A 135 5.49 18.68 12.75
CA CYS A 135 4.47 17.89 13.44
C CYS A 135 3.07 18.10 12.86
N ASN A 136 2.47 17.05 12.31
CA ASN A 136 1.19 17.09 11.61
C ASN A 136 0.03 16.51 12.44
N VAL A 137 0.32 16.01 13.64
CA VAL A 137 -0.69 15.60 14.63
C VAL A 137 -0.32 16.15 16.01
N LEU A 138 -1.16 17.04 16.56
CA LEU A 138 -1.01 17.53 17.92
C LEU A 138 -1.71 16.57 18.89
N ALA A 139 -1.00 16.12 19.93
CA ALA A 139 -1.59 15.38 21.04
C ALA A 139 -1.51 16.21 22.34
N VAL A 140 -2.59 16.25 23.12
CA VAL A 140 -2.67 16.98 24.39
C VAL A 140 -3.17 16.10 25.55
N GLY A 141 -2.75 16.44 26.77
CA GLY A 141 -3.09 15.71 28.00
C GLY A 141 -4.20 16.38 28.82
N GLY A 142 -5.39 15.79 28.85
CA GLY A 142 -6.58 16.31 29.55
C GLY A 142 -6.51 16.27 31.08
N MET A 143 -5.60 15.48 31.69
CA MET A 143 -5.47 15.42 33.15
C MET A 143 -4.76 16.62 33.76
N LYS A 144 -3.87 17.27 32.99
CA LYS A 144 -3.02 18.36 33.48
C LYS A 144 -3.20 19.68 32.73
N THR A 145 -3.79 19.65 31.54
CA THR A 145 -3.91 20.84 30.67
C THR A 145 -5.32 21.42 30.78
N PRO A 146 -5.50 22.60 31.39
CA PRO A 146 -6.77 23.30 31.36
C PRO A 146 -7.15 23.71 29.92
N PRO A 147 -8.45 23.84 29.59
CA PRO A 147 -8.91 24.23 28.26
C PRO A 147 -8.26 25.51 27.71
N GLU A 148 -8.12 26.54 28.54
CA GLU A 148 -7.52 27.82 28.17
C GLU A 148 -6.03 27.70 27.81
N GLU A 149 -5.30 26.80 28.48
CA GLU A 149 -3.89 26.53 28.15
C GLU A 149 -3.79 25.65 26.91
N GLY A 150 -4.68 24.66 26.77
CA GLY A 150 -4.79 23.85 25.57
C GLY A 150 -5.05 24.67 24.31
N ILE A 151 -5.88 25.73 24.42
CA ILE A 151 -6.14 26.66 23.31
C ILE A 151 -4.85 27.37 22.89
N LYS A 152 -4.03 27.85 23.84
CA LYS A 152 -2.75 28.49 23.53
C LYS A 152 -1.77 27.52 22.87
N ILE A 153 -1.71 26.27 23.35
CA ILE A 153 -0.90 25.19 22.76
C ILE A 153 -1.34 24.93 21.31
N LEU A 154 -2.65 24.80 21.09
CA LEU A 154 -3.22 24.60 19.76
C LEU A 154 -2.91 25.78 18.83
N ASP A 155 -3.10 27.02 19.28
CA ASP A 155 -2.84 28.22 18.49
C ASP A 155 -1.36 28.32 18.09
N ALA A 156 -0.46 28.03 19.03
CA ALA A 156 0.97 27.99 18.75
C ALA A 156 1.29 26.92 17.69
N TRP A 157 0.70 25.73 17.80
CA TRP A 157 0.90 24.67 16.82
C TRP A 157 0.30 24.99 15.44
N LEU A 158 -0.85 25.64 15.38
CA LEU A 158 -1.49 26.03 14.13
C LEU A 158 -0.67 27.07 13.36
N ASN A 159 -0.17 28.07 14.08
CA ASN A 159 0.44 29.27 13.50
C ASN A 159 1.96 29.12 13.26
N THR A 160 2.58 28.05 13.74
CA THR A 160 4.03 27.84 13.57
C THR A 160 4.33 27.09 12.27
N ASN A 161 5.14 27.75 11.43
CA ASN A 161 5.63 27.18 10.18
C ASN A 161 6.83 26.28 10.42
N PHE A 162 7.03 25.32 9.53
CA PHE A 162 8.21 24.46 9.56
C PHE A 162 9.48 25.31 9.41
N LYS A 163 10.51 25.00 10.20
CA LYS A 163 11.80 25.70 10.27
C LYS A 163 11.71 27.19 10.63
N SER A 164 10.61 27.64 11.24
CA SER A 164 10.56 29.01 11.77
C SER A 164 11.42 29.13 13.03
N PRO A 165 11.85 30.34 13.42
CA PRO A 165 12.42 30.56 14.75
C PRO A 165 11.46 30.07 15.85
N CYS A 166 12.02 29.44 16.88
CA CYS A 166 11.25 28.88 18.00
C CYS A 166 12.13 28.86 19.27
N PRO A 167 11.59 28.53 20.45
CA PRO A 167 12.36 28.53 21.70
C PRO A 167 13.65 27.69 21.65
N ALA A 168 13.63 26.53 20.99
CA ALA A 168 14.83 25.67 20.82
C ALA A 168 15.97 26.30 20.00
N SER A 169 15.70 27.39 19.26
CA SER A 169 16.71 28.18 18.54
C SER A 169 16.96 29.55 19.19
N ASP A 170 16.61 29.73 20.46
CA ASP A 170 16.56 31.04 21.14
C ASP A 170 15.73 32.08 20.36
N ASN A 171 14.70 31.64 19.64
CA ASN A 171 13.89 32.44 18.72
C ASN A 171 14.70 33.12 17.60
N LYS A 172 15.82 32.52 17.17
CA LYS A 172 16.62 32.97 16.03
C LYS A 172 16.37 32.08 14.80
N PRO A 173 16.65 32.56 13.57
CA PRO A 173 16.64 31.71 12.40
C PRO A 173 17.59 30.51 12.58
N TRP A 174 17.17 29.34 12.09
CA TRP A 174 18.03 28.18 12.05
C TRP A 174 19.23 28.43 11.12
N PRO A 175 20.45 28.04 11.50
CA PRO A 175 21.58 27.98 10.58
C PRO A 175 21.24 27.13 9.35
N ASP A 176 21.78 27.49 8.18
CA ASP A 176 21.49 26.81 6.90
C ASP A 176 21.71 25.29 7.00
N GLU A 177 22.79 24.85 7.68
CA GLU A 177 23.08 23.43 7.89
C GLU A 177 21.98 22.69 8.66
N ILE A 178 21.38 23.34 9.67
CA ILE A 178 20.28 22.74 10.46
C ILE A 178 18.97 22.77 9.65
N SER A 179 18.71 23.87 8.93
CA SER A 179 17.56 23.95 8.02
C SER A 179 17.60 22.84 6.97
N ASP A 180 18.77 22.60 6.37
CA ASP A 180 19.00 21.53 5.39
C ASP A 180 18.83 20.14 6.02
N PHE A 181 19.31 19.94 7.25
CA PHE A 181 19.10 18.70 8.00
C PHE A 181 17.60 18.44 8.19
N PHE A 182 16.82 19.43 8.60
CA PHE A 182 15.37 19.26 8.79
C PHE A 182 14.67 18.86 7.48
N GLU A 183 15.00 19.51 6.36
CA GLU A 183 14.41 19.17 5.05
C GLU A 183 14.73 17.74 4.62
N LYS A 184 15.96 17.27 4.84
CA LYS A 184 16.37 15.90 4.51
C LYS A 184 15.78 14.87 5.46
N SER A 185 15.59 15.24 6.73
CA SER A 185 15.10 14.33 7.77
C SER A 185 13.65 13.89 7.54
N LEU A 186 12.76 14.74 7.03
CA LEU A 186 11.35 14.37 6.81
C LEU A 186 11.18 13.18 5.84
N PRO A 187 11.69 13.20 4.60
CA PRO A 187 11.59 12.05 3.71
C PRO A 187 12.36 10.83 4.22
N GLU A 188 13.46 11.01 4.96
CA GLU A 188 14.17 9.90 5.60
C GLU A 188 13.32 9.24 6.70
N MET A 189 12.73 10.04 7.59
CA MET A 189 11.87 9.54 8.67
C MET A 189 10.62 8.81 8.13
N ALA A 190 10.04 9.31 7.04
CA ALA A 190 8.91 8.66 6.38
C ALA A 190 9.26 7.25 5.86
N ARG A 191 10.55 6.99 5.57
CA ARG A 191 11.08 5.71 5.08
C ARG A 191 11.61 4.80 6.19
N ILE A 192 11.60 5.18 7.46
CA ILE A 192 12.06 4.30 8.56
C ILE A 192 11.32 2.93 8.63
N PRO A 193 10.12 2.73 8.06
CA PRO A 193 9.57 1.38 7.88
C PRO A 193 10.15 0.56 6.72
N GLU A 194 10.91 1.15 5.79
CA GLU A 194 11.34 0.55 4.51
C GLU A 194 12.41 -0.54 4.65
N ASP A 195 12.77 -0.97 5.86
CA ASP A 195 13.67 -2.10 6.05
C ASP A 195 12.91 -3.43 6.31
N ARG A 196 12.88 -4.26 5.25
CA ARG A 196 12.64 -5.72 5.19
C ARG A 196 11.27 -6.31 4.80
N PHE A 197 10.60 -5.75 3.79
CA PHE A 197 9.82 -6.61 2.87
C PHE A 197 10.19 -6.28 1.42
N LEU A 198 11.46 -6.57 1.08
CA LEU A 198 12.00 -6.49 -0.28
C LEU A 198 11.45 -7.60 -1.22
N GLY A 199 10.49 -8.41 -0.77
CA GLY A 199 9.85 -9.45 -1.56
C GLY A 199 8.34 -9.29 -1.56
N CYS A 200 7.72 -9.51 -2.72
CA CYS A 200 6.28 -9.75 -2.79
C CYS A 200 5.95 -10.92 -1.83
N PRO A 201 5.07 -10.74 -0.83
CA PRO A 201 4.77 -11.82 0.12
C PRO A 201 4.29 -13.11 -0.55
N VAL A 202 3.59 -12.97 -1.68
CA VAL A 202 3.18 -14.09 -2.53
C VAL A 202 4.40 -14.76 -3.19
N CYS A 203 5.39 -13.99 -3.64
CA CYS A 203 6.64 -14.53 -4.17
C CYS A 203 7.48 -15.19 -3.08
N SER A 204 7.55 -14.64 -1.86
CA SER A 204 8.27 -15.27 -0.75
C SER A 204 7.61 -16.60 -0.34
N LEU A 205 6.27 -16.65 -0.31
CA LEU A 205 5.53 -17.90 -0.14
C LEU A 205 5.75 -18.86 -1.31
N ALA A 206 5.97 -18.34 -2.53
CA ALA A 206 6.24 -19.16 -3.70
C ALA A 206 7.65 -19.75 -3.73
N GLU A 207 8.66 -18.95 -3.34
CA GLU A 207 10.07 -19.31 -3.28
C GLU A 207 10.35 -20.36 -2.20
N GLY A 208 9.66 -20.26 -1.05
CA GLY A 208 9.78 -21.22 0.05
C GLY A 208 9.03 -22.55 -0.14
N ARG A 209 8.49 -22.85 -1.33
CA ARG A 209 7.75 -24.10 -1.57
C ARG A 209 8.70 -25.30 -1.72
N GLU A 210 8.56 -26.25 -0.81
CA GLU A 210 9.16 -27.58 -0.94
C GLU A 210 8.25 -28.49 -1.77
N PHE A 211 8.84 -29.21 -2.74
CA PHE A 211 8.15 -30.12 -3.65
C PHE A 211 8.48 -31.56 -3.29
N GLU A 212 7.46 -32.40 -3.20
CA GLU A 212 7.61 -33.83 -2.94
C GLU A 212 7.77 -34.60 -4.26
N PRO A 213 8.72 -35.55 -4.37
CA PRO A 213 8.84 -36.39 -5.56
C PRO A 213 7.57 -37.19 -5.86
N VAL A 214 7.14 -37.21 -7.12
CA VAL A 214 6.06 -38.10 -7.58
C VAL A 214 6.67 -39.48 -7.81
N LYS A 215 6.58 -40.37 -6.82
CA LYS A 215 7.31 -41.66 -6.78
C LYS A 215 7.15 -42.53 -8.03
N ILE A 216 5.97 -42.51 -8.65
CA ILE A 216 5.61 -43.32 -9.82
C ILE A 216 6.06 -42.71 -11.15
N MET A 217 6.51 -41.44 -11.15
CA MET A 217 6.84 -40.67 -12.35
C MET A 217 8.23 -40.05 -12.22
N PRO A 218 9.27 -40.73 -12.72
CA PRO A 218 10.64 -40.27 -12.60
C PRO A 218 10.85 -38.85 -13.17
N GLY A 219 11.48 -37.99 -12.36
CA GLY A 219 11.72 -36.58 -12.68
C GLY A 219 10.52 -35.66 -12.41
N GLY A 220 9.38 -36.21 -11.94
CA GLY A 220 8.22 -35.46 -11.46
C GLY A 220 8.31 -35.10 -9.98
N SER A 221 7.86 -33.91 -9.62
CA SER A 221 7.67 -33.48 -8.22
C SER A 221 6.46 -32.55 -8.12
N MET A 222 5.78 -32.55 -6.98
CA MET A 222 4.56 -31.76 -6.80
C MET A 222 4.43 -31.15 -5.41
N LYS A 223 3.67 -30.06 -5.32
CA LYS A 223 3.23 -29.44 -4.08
C LYS A 223 1.75 -29.13 -4.16
N ILE A 224 0.97 -29.72 -3.24
CA ILE A 224 -0.44 -29.36 -3.04
C ILE A 224 -0.49 -27.90 -2.55
N VAL A 225 -1.25 -27.07 -3.26
CA VAL A 225 -1.49 -25.65 -2.95
C VAL A 225 -2.81 -25.46 -2.21
N ARG A 226 -3.81 -26.31 -2.49
CA ARG A 226 -5.13 -26.30 -1.88
C ARG A 226 -5.73 -27.70 -1.94
N GLU A 227 -6.45 -28.09 -0.89
CA GLU A 227 -7.07 -29.43 -0.75
C GLU A 227 -8.50 -29.53 -1.30
N SER A 228 -9.21 -28.42 -1.55
CA SER A 228 -10.60 -28.47 -2.06
C SER A 228 -11.08 -27.16 -2.72
N PRO A 229 -11.36 -27.13 -4.04
CA PRO A 229 -10.97 -28.17 -5.00
C PRO A 229 -9.46 -28.34 -4.99
N THR A 230 -9.01 -29.57 -5.19
CA THR A 230 -7.61 -29.92 -5.02
C THR A 230 -6.79 -29.28 -6.13
N SER A 231 -5.66 -28.69 -5.79
CA SER A 231 -4.75 -28.12 -6.78
C SER A 231 -3.30 -28.26 -6.36
N ALA A 232 -2.43 -28.39 -7.35
CA ALA A 232 -1.01 -28.53 -7.16
C ALA A 232 -0.22 -27.69 -8.17
N ILE A 233 1.00 -27.34 -7.79
CA ILE A 233 2.04 -27.03 -8.76
C ILE A 233 2.84 -28.31 -8.96
N VAL A 234 3.04 -28.69 -10.22
CA VAL A 234 3.77 -29.88 -10.61
C VAL A 234 4.94 -29.47 -11.50
N ARG A 235 6.09 -30.12 -11.28
CA ARG A 235 7.32 -29.91 -12.02
C ARG A 235 7.81 -31.22 -12.58
N PHE A 236 8.23 -31.19 -13.85
CA PHE A 236 8.92 -32.30 -14.49
C PHE A 236 10.23 -31.84 -15.11
N LYS A 237 11.26 -32.67 -15.00
CA LYS A 237 12.54 -32.46 -15.68
C LYS A 237 12.43 -32.67 -17.19
N ALA A 238 13.23 -31.91 -17.94
CA ALA A 238 13.36 -32.12 -19.38
C ALA A 238 13.71 -33.58 -19.68
N GLY A 239 13.02 -34.18 -20.65
CA GLY A 239 13.19 -35.58 -21.03
C GLY A 239 12.30 -36.56 -20.26
N SER A 240 11.67 -36.17 -19.16
CA SER A 240 10.71 -37.03 -18.45
C SER A 240 9.52 -37.43 -19.33
N VAL A 241 8.95 -38.59 -19.03
CA VAL A 241 7.76 -39.15 -19.67
C VAL A 241 6.75 -39.51 -18.59
N GLU A 242 5.51 -39.11 -18.79
CA GLU A 242 4.38 -39.74 -18.10
C GLU A 242 3.86 -40.84 -19.01
N PRO A 243 3.91 -42.11 -18.58
CA PRO A 243 3.33 -43.21 -19.34
C PRO A 243 1.81 -43.01 -19.46
N ALA A 244 1.18 -43.70 -20.41
CA ALA A 244 -0.27 -43.70 -20.56
C ALA A 244 -0.95 -43.99 -19.22
N HIS A 245 -1.83 -43.08 -18.82
CA HIS A 245 -2.58 -43.18 -17.58
C HIS A 245 -3.91 -42.44 -17.69
N HIS A 246 -4.79 -42.73 -16.73
CA HIS A 246 -6.04 -42.00 -16.55
C HIS A 246 -6.29 -41.68 -15.06
N HIS A 247 -7.28 -40.82 -14.84
CA HIS A 247 -7.74 -40.35 -13.53
C HIS A 247 -9.25 -40.56 -13.39
N THR A 248 -9.74 -40.75 -12.15
CA THR A 248 -11.19 -40.85 -11.91
C THR A 248 -11.88 -39.52 -12.16
N PHE A 249 -11.22 -38.41 -11.83
CA PHE A 249 -11.74 -37.06 -12.03
C PHE A 249 -11.02 -36.37 -13.17
N GLY A 250 -11.77 -35.54 -13.92
CA GLY A 250 -11.17 -34.67 -14.91
C GLY A 250 -10.28 -33.63 -14.25
N HIS A 251 -9.30 -33.14 -14.98
CA HIS A 251 -8.38 -32.13 -14.48
C HIS A 251 -8.09 -31.05 -15.53
N ASP A 252 -7.93 -29.84 -15.02
CA ASP A 252 -7.51 -28.67 -15.78
C ASP A 252 -6.05 -28.38 -15.48
N LEU A 253 -5.26 -28.05 -16.49
CA LEU A 253 -3.89 -27.58 -16.28
C LEU A 253 -3.58 -26.31 -17.07
N ILE A 254 -2.71 -25.48 -16.51
CA ILE A 254 -2.08 -24.33 -17.17
C ILE A 254 -0.57 -24.48 -17.06
N VAL A 255 0.14 -24.39 -18.19
CA VAL A 255 1.61 -24.41 -18.19
C VAL A 255 2.13 -23.05 -17.71
N LEU A 256 2.86 -23.06 -16.59
CA LEU A 256 3.48 -21.86 -16.02
C LEU A 256 4.86 -21.59 -16.61
N LYS A 257 5.57 -22.65 -17.01
CA LYS A 257 6.89 -22.57 -17.65
C LYS A 257 7.18 -23.86 -18.42
N GLY A 258 7.95 -23.77 -19.50
CA GLY A 258 8.47 -24.91 -20.25
C GLY A 258 7.53 -25.39 -21.35
N LYS A 259 7.77 -26.62 -21.83
CA LYS A 259 7.06 -27.21 -22.97
C LYS A 259 6.85 -28.71 -22.80
N LYS A 260 5.61 -29.15 -23.05
CA LYS A 260 5.20 -30.56 -23.02
C LYS A 260 4.31 -30.90 -24.23
N LYS A 261 4.32 -32.16 -24.64
CA LYS A 261 3.30 -32.71 -25.55
C LYS A 261 2.45 -33.71 -24.80
N VAL A 262 1.15 -33.59 -24.94
CA VAL A 262 0.15 -34.50 -24.39
C VAL A 262 -0.50 -35.24 -25.55
N TRP A 263 -0.50 -36.56 -25.49
CA TRP A 263 -1.26 -37.41 -26.40
C TRP A 263 -2.48 -37.91 -25.65
N ASN A 264 -3.67 -37.52 -26.10
CA ASN A 264 -4.91 -38.12 -25.62
C ASN A 264 -5.18 -39.37 -26.47
N LEU A 265 -4.90 -40.54 -25.91
CA LEU A 265 -4.98 -41.83 -26.60
C LEU A 265 -6.44 -42.27 -26.79
N SER A 266 -7.32 -41.93 -25.84
CA SER A 266 -8.77 -42.17 -25.98
C SER A 266 -9.35 -41.46 -27.20
N ARG A 267 -8.90 -40.24 -27.46
CA ARG A 267 -9.43 -39.37 -28.53
C ARG A 267 -8.60 -39.36 -29.81
N LYS A 268 -7.39 -39.95 -29.78
CA LYS A 268 -6.40 -39.93 -30.87
C LYS A 268 -6.02 -38.50 -31.29
N GLU A 269 -5.90 -37.62 -30.30
CA GLU A 269 -5.52 -36.22 -30.47
C GLU A 269 -4.18 -35.96 -29.77
N SER A 270 -3.44 -34.94 -30.21
CA SER A 270 -2.22 -34.51 -29.51
C SER A 270 -2.14 -32.99 -29.41
N TYR A 271 -1.58 -32.53 -28.30
CA TYR A 271 -1.52 -31.13 -27.91
C TYR A 271 -0.08 -30.77 -27.55
N HIS A 272 0.49 -29.78 -28.24
CA HIS A 272 1.79 -29.20 -27.88
C HIS A 272 1.53 -27.98 -27.02
N LEU A 273 1.85 -28.08 -25.73
CA LEU A 273 1.59 -27.04 -24.74
C LEU A 273 2.89 -26.31 -24.39
N LYS A 274 2.83 -24.98 -24.37
CA LYS A 274 3.87 -24.06 -23.91
C LYS A 274 3.31 -23.13 -22.83
N GLU A 275 4.17 -22.32 -22.24
CA GLU A 275 3.81 -21.30 -21.24
C GLU A 275 2.55 -20.50 -21.63
N GLY A 276 1.58 -20.46 -20.70
CA GLY A 276 0.28 -19.83 -20.88
C GLY A 276 -0.81 -20.74 -21.47
N ASP A 277 -0.47 -21.88 -22.06
CA ASP A 277 -1.47 -22.78 -22.64
C ASP A 277 -2.24 -23.54 -21.55
N PHE A 278 -3.51 -23.79 -21.86
CA PHE A 278 -4.47 -24.50 -21.02
C PHE A 278 -4.89 -25.82 -21.69
N LEU A 279 -5.05 -26.87 -20.89
CA LEU A 279 -5.65 -28.13 -21.34
C LEU A 279 -6.58 -28.69 -20.25
N PHE A 280 -7.80 -29.03 -20.65
CA PHE A 280 -8.70 -29.86 -19.84
C PHE A 280 -8.66 -31.30 -20.34
N THR A 281 -8.42 -32.24 -19.42
CA THR A 281 -8.52 -33.68 -19.69
C THR A 281 -9.77 -34.21 -18.98
N PRO A 282 -10.77 -34.73 -19.73
CA PRO A 282 -11.95 -35.36 -19.14
C PRO A 282 -11.62 -36.56 -18.25
N ALA A 283 -12.50 -36.85 -17.30
CA ALA A 283 -12.42 -38.05 -16.45
C ALA A 283 -12.34 -39.32 -17.31
N GLY A 284 -11.42 -40.24 -16.97
CA GLY A 284 -11.23 -41.51 -17.66
C GLY A 284 -10.54 -41.45 -19.03
N ASP A 285 -10.19 -40.26 -19.55
CA ASP A 285 -9.40 -40.17 -20.77
C ASP A 285 -7.96 -40.63 -20.51
N VAL A 286 -7.51 -41.60 -21.30
CA VAL A 286 -6.13 -42.13 -21.23
C VAL A 286 -5.22 -41.18 -21.99
N HIS A 287 -4.17 -40.72 -21.33
CA HIS A 287 -3.22 -39.80 -21.93
C HIS A 287 -1.77 -40.10 -21.55
N ARG A 288 -0.85 -39.75 -22.45
CA ARG A 288 0.61 -39.85 -22.29
C ARG A 288 1.21 -38.47 -22.42
N VAL A 289 2.34 -38.22 -21.74
CA VAL A 289 3.01 -36.92 -21.78
C VAL A 289 4.51 -37.05 -21.98
N LYS A 290 5.08 -36.15 -22.79
CA LYS A 290 6.53 -35.94 -22.92
C LYS A 290 6.87 -34.51 -22.54
N TYR A 291 7.89 -34.35 -21.71
CA TYR A 291 8.46 -33.07 -21.34
C TYR A 291 9.72 -32.79 -22.16
N PHE A 292 9.72 -31.71 -22.93
CA PHE A 292 10.88 -31.33 -23.76
C PHE A 292 11.81 -30.35 -23.05
N GLU A 293 11.27 -29.59 -22.10
CA GLU A 293 11.99 -28.64 -21.25
C GLU A 293 11.64 -28.91 -19.79
N ASP A 294 12.41 -28.36 -18.85
CA ASP A 294 12.00 -28.30 -17.44
C ASP A 294 10.67 -27.55 -17.38
N THR A 295 9.61 -28.26 -17.02
CA THR A 295 8.23 -27.78 -17.17
C THR A 295 7.56 -27.68 -15.81
N GLU A 296 6.94 -26.54 -15.56
CA GLU A 296 6.11 -26.27 -14.38
C GLU A 296 4.69 -25.98 -14.84
N PHE A 297 3.71 -26.58 -14.19
CA PHE A 297 2.30 -26.32 -14.47
C PHE A 297 1.47 -26.32 -13.19
N PHE A 298 0.41 -25.53 -13.21
CA PHE A 298 -0.65 -25.58 -12.22
C PHE A 298 -1.69 -26.58 -12.70
N ILE A 299 -2.12 -27.49 -11.84
CA ILE A 299 -3.17 -28.47 -12.13
C ILE A 299 -4.23 -28.42 -11.03
N ARG A 300 -5.50 -28.51 -11.44
CA ARG A 300 -6.67 -28.56 -10.56
C ARG A 300 -7.54 -29.74 -10.94
N TRP A 301 -8.06 -30.43 -9.95
CA TRP A 301 -9.02 -31.52 -10.11
C TRP A 301 -10.00 -31.53 -8.93
N ASP A 302 -11.10 -32.24 -9.10
CA ASP A 302 -12.06 -32.47 -8.03
C ASP A 302 -11.75 -33.79 -7.31
N GLY A 303 -12.02 -33.87 -6.02
CA GLY A 303 -11.83 -35.11 -5.24
C GLY A 303 -10.38 -35.45 -4.87
N GLN A 304 -10.15 -36.71 -4.52
CA GLN A 304 -8.82 -37.21 -4.15
C GLN A 304 -7.97 -37.45 -5.40
N TRP A 305 -6.67 -37.17 -5.28
CA TRP A 305 -5.72 -37.47 -6.35
C TRP A 305 -5.57 -38.98 -6.52
N ASP A 306 -5.80 -39.45 -7.73
CA ASP A 306 -5.55 -40.81 -8.14
C ASP A 306 -4.84 -40.83 -9.49
N ILE A 307 -4.25 -41.97 -9.82
CA ILE A 307 -3.60 -42.19 -11.10
C ILE A 307 -3.52 -43.68 -11.36
N PHE A 308 -4.01 -44.09 -12.53
CA PHE A 308 -4.01 -45.48 -12.96
C PHE A 308 -3.13 -45.60 -14.19
N LEU A 309 -2.01 -46.31 -14.05
CA LEU A 309 -1.08 -46.54 -15.16
C LEU A 309 -1.65 -47.60 -16.11
N ASP A 310 -1.80 -47.24 -17.38
CA ASP A 310 -2.27 -48.11 -18.46
C ASP A 310 -1.11 -48.71 -19.28
N GLU A 311 0.12 -48.22 -19.05
CA GLU A 311 1.35 -48.80 -19.59
C GLU A 311 2.55 -48.56 -18.65
N ASP A 312 3.65 -49.27 -18.90
CA ASP A 312 4.93 -49.02 -18.23
C ASP A 312 5.80 -47.96 -18.96
N LEU A 313 6.86 -47.51 -18.29
CA LEU A 313 7.75 -46.45 -18.80
C LEU A 313 8.51 -46.86 -20.08
N ASP A 314 8.88 -48.13 -20.22
CA ASP A 314 9.64 -48.62 -21.37
C ASP A 314 8.74 -48.65 -22.62
N ALA A 315 7.50 -49.11 -22.46
CA ALA A 315 6.46 -49.07 -23.47
C ALA A 315 6.16 -47.63 -23.90
N ALA A 316 6.05 -46.70 -22.94
CA ALA A 316 5.84 -45.28 -23.22
C ALA A 316 7.00 -44.68 -24.02
N ALA A 317 8.24 -44.96 -23.63
CA ALA A 317 9.44 -44.48 -24.33
C ALA A 317 9.51 -45.02 -25.76
N ALA A 318 9.28 -46.32 -25.96
CA ALA A 318 9.29 -46.94 -27.28
C ALA A 318 8.19 -46.39 -28.21
N ALA A 319 7.00 -46.09 -27.66
CA ALA A 319 5.91 -45.50 -28.44
C ALA A 319 6.24 -44.08 -28.92
N ILE A 320 6.92 -43.28 -28.09
CA ILE A 320 7.35 -41.92 -28.45
C ILE A 320 8.43 -41.93 -29.55
N GLU A 321 9.39 -42.86 -29.48
CA GLU A 321 10.44 -42.97 -30.51
C GLU A 321 9.88 -43.38 -31.87
N LYS A 322 8.93 -44.33 -31.93
CA LYS A 322 8.26 -44.72 -33.18
C LYS A 322 7.53 -43.56 -33.87
N GLU A 323 6.99 -42.62 -33.09
CA GLU A 323 6.33 -41.43 -33.65
C GLU A 323 7.33 -40.43 -34.22
N LYS A 324 8.51 -40.26 -33.59
CA LYS A 324 9.59 -39.43 -34.15
C LYS A 324 10.11 -39.96 -35.48
N GLU A 325 10.13 -41.29 -35.66
CA GLU A 325 10.55 -41.93 -36.91
C GLU A 325 9.49 -41.81 -38.02
N SER A 326 8.25 -41.46 -37.68
CA SER A 326 7.12 -41.35 -38.62
C SER A 326 6.64 -39.91 -38.86
N ALA A 327 7.27 -38.91 -38.25
CA ALA A 327 7.02 -37.48 -38.41
C ALA A 327 8.07 -36.81 -39.30
#